data_AF-A0A7V4PQH0-F1
#
_entry.id   AF-A0A7V4PQH0-F1
#
_cell.length_a   1.000
_cell.length_b   1.000
_cell.length_c   1.000
_cell.angle_alpha   90.00
_cell.angle_beta   90.00
_cell.angle_gamma   90.00
#
_symmetry.space_group_name_H-M   'P 1'
#
loop_
_entity.id
_entity.type
_entity.pdbx_description
1 polymer ?
#
loop_
_entity_poly.entity_id
_entity_poly.type
_entity_poly.pdbx_seq_one_letter_code
_entity_poly.pdbx_strand_id
1 'polypeptide(L)'
;MAKLLDGIGSPADIRRLSIEELSVLATEIREEVLSVVSEVGGHLASTLGAVELTLALHYAFDTPEDRIVWDTGHQGYAHKLICERRERFPTLRQLGGISGFLSRAESQYDVFGAGHAGTSVSAALGMGVAKDLAGSKHKVVAVVSDGCLSAGLAFEGLNQTGHLEKDLIVVLNDNAIFIDPRVGAFSSFLSKQLTTELAVRLQKNLVHFLRNLPRVGEELYHVARKLKESFLGFVTPGFLFEALGFQYVGPIDGYDLPEMIRTFRNVKKIERPTLVHVITKKGKGYRPAEEDPIRYHSVTPFHVLTGKPKKEKGPIPTYTDVFARAMIRLAKENPKLIAITAAMGSGTGIDKFSKECPGRSFDVGIAEQHAVTFAAGMATEGWVPVVAIYSTFLQRAYDQILHDVCIQNLHVVFALDRAGLVGADGPTHHGVFDFAYLRSIPNMVVMAPKDENELQHMLKTALDHQGPVALRYPRGEGW
;
A
#
# COMPACT_ATOMS: atom_id res chain seq x y z
N MET A 1 4.41 19.87 31.87
CA MET A 1 2.95 19.96 31.67
C MET A 1 2.44 18.56 31.38
N ALA A 2 1.24 18.20 31.83
CA ALA A 2 0.61 16.95 31.44
C ALA A 2 0.33 16.97 29.93
N LYS A 3 0.54 15.86 29.23
CA LYS A 3 0.26 15.76 27.79
C LYS A 3 -1.25 15.65 27.57
N LEU A 4 -1.78 16.23 26.50
CA LEU A 4 -3.19 16.03 26.11
C LEU A 4 -3.49 14.55 25.89
N LEU A 5 -2.57 13.82 25.27
CA LEU A 5 -2.66 12.38 24.98
C LEU A 5 -2.90 11.54 26.24
N ASP A 6 -2.42 11.98 27.41
CA ASP A 6 -2.66 11.27 28.68
C ASP A 6 -4.14 11.27 29.08
N GLY A 7 -4.90 12.28 28.65
CA GLY A 7 -6.34 12.42 28.89
C GLY A 7 -7.24 11.79 27.82
N ILE A 8 -6.68 11.21 26.76
CA ILE A 8 -7.46 10.58 25.68
C ILE A 8 -7.61 9.09 25.96
N GLY A 9 -8.80 8.69 26.41
CA GLY A 9 -9.15 7.28 26.60
C GLY A 9 -9.83 6.68 25.38
N SER A 10 -10.58 7.49 24.63
CA SER A 10 -11.40 7.04 23.50
C SER A 10 -11.53 8.10 22.39
N PRO A 11 -12.05 7.72 21.21
CA PRO A 11 -12.38 8.69 20.16
C PRO A 11 -13.40 9.77 20.58
N ALA A 12 -14.20 9.53 21.64
CA ALA A 12 -15.12 10.53 22.14
C ALA A 12 -14.40 11.73 22.80
N ASP A 13 -13.22 11.50 23.37
CA ASP A 13 -12.44 12.55 24.05
C ASP A 13 -11.84 13.52 23.05
N ILE A 14 -11.35 13.03 21.90
CA ILE A 14 -10.82 13.92 20.85
C ILE A 14 -11.88 14.84 20.27
N ARG A 15 -13.16 14.44 20.25
CA ARG A 15 -14.29 15.25 19.75
C ARG A 15 -14.61 16.45 20.64
N ARG A 16 -14.09 16.49 21.86
CA ARG A 16 -14.24 17.61 22.81
C ARG A 16 -13.14 18.67 22.66
N LEU A 17 -12.06 18.34 21.95
CA LEU A 17 -10.93 19.23 21.76
C LEU A 17 -11.22 20.32 20.73
N SER A 18 -10.59 21.48 20.92
CA SER A 18 -10.46 22.52 19.89
C SER A 18 -9.54 22.06 18.75
N ILE A 19 -9.57 22.78 17.63
CA ILE A 19 -8.70 22.45 16.48
C ILE A 19 -7.21 22.69 16.81
N GLU A 20 -6.93 23.71 17.63
CA GLU A 20 -5.61 24.01 18.14
C GLU A 20 -5.12 22.88 19.06
N GLU A 21 -5.98 22.39 19.95
CA GLU A 21 -5.69 21.25 20.82
C GLU A 21 -5.45 19.95 20.02
N LEU A 22 -6.20 19.70 18.95
CA LEU A 22 -5.95 18.57 18.04
C LEU A 22 -4.57 18.67 17.37
N SER A 23 -4.12 19.87 17.04
CA SER A 23 -2.80 20.09 16.45
C SER A 23 -1.67 19.80 17.44
N VAL A 24 -1.87 20.15 18.71
CA VAL A 24 -0.97 19.75 19.82
C VAL A 24 -0.99 18.24 20.01
N LEU A 25 -2.18 17.62 20.05
CA LEU A 25 -2.32 16.17 20.18
C LEU A 25 -1.64 15.41 19.03
N ALA A 26 -1.70 15.91 17.80
CA ALA A 26 -0.99 15.33 16.66
C ALA A 26 0.53 15.29 16.88
N THR A 27 1.08 16.33 17.51
CA THR A 27 2.51 16.38 17.87
C THR A 27 2.85 15.36 18.95
N GLU A 28 2.06 15.30 20.01
CA GLU A 28 2.26 14.34 21.11
C GLU A 28 2.13 12.88 20.66
N ILE A 29 1.20 12.59 19.75
CA ILE A 29 1.06 11.25 19.14
C ILE A 29 2.33 10.87 18.38
N ARG A 30 2.92 11.79 17.61
CA ARG A 30 4.18 11.52 16.90
C ARG A 30 5.33 11.24 17.86
N GLU A 31 5.42 12.00 18.95
CA GLU A 31 6.43 11.78 19.99
C GLU A 31 6.28 10.40 20.64
N GLU A 32 5.04 10.00 20.97
CA GLU A 32 4.75 8.69 21.57
C GLU A 32 5.10 7.55 20.60
N VAL A 33 4.69 7.67 19.33
CA VAL A 33 5.06 6.74 18.26
C VAL A 33 6.57 6.63 18.14
N LEU A 34 7.30 7.74 18.07
CA LEU A 34 8.75 7.75 17.96
C LEU A 34 9.40 7.11 19.18
N SER A 35 8.94 7.44 20.39
CA SER A 35 9.46 6.90 21.64
C SER A 35 9.36 5.38 21.64
N VAL A 36 8.17 4.82 21.40
CA VAL A 36 7.97 3.37 21.43
C VAL A 36 8.64 2.67 20.27
N VAL A 37 8.42 3.12 19.03
CA VAL A 37 8.95 2.45 17.82
C VAL A 37 10.48 2.49 17.78
N SER A 38 11.11 3.49 18.39
CA SER A 38 12.58 3.52 18.52
C SER A 38 13.15 2.42 19.42
N GLU A 39 12.35 1.89 20.33
CA GLU A 39 12.72 0.81 21.24
C GLU A 39 12.37 -0.58 20.70
N VAL A 40 11.20 -0.74 20.08
CA VAL A 40 10.66 -2.05 19.69
C VAL A 40 10.63 -2.30 18.18
N GLY A 41 10.85 -1.27 17.37
CA GLY A 41 10.70 -1.31 15.91
C GLY A 41 9.24 -1.33 15.44
N GLY A 42 9.04 -1.30 14.12
CA GLY A 42 7.72 -1.31 13.48
C GLY A 42 7.57 -0.28 12.36
N HIS A 43 6.34 -0.10 11.88
CA HIS A 43 6.04 0.83 10.79
C HIS A 43 6.05 2.28 11.25
N LEU A 44 6.96 3.08 10.72
CA LEU A 44 7.18 4.45 11.20
C LEU A 44 6.71 5.51 10.19
N ALA A 45 7.26 5.52 8.98
CA ALA A 45 7.01 6.60 8.02
C ALA A 45 5.52 6.70 7.61
N SER A 46 4.85 5.57 7.41
CA SER A 46 3.41 5.51 7.10
C SER A 46 2.55 6.07 8.24
N THR A 47 2.84 5.65 9.46
CA THR A 47 2.16 6.07 10.68
C THR A 47 2.26 7.58 10.91
N LEU A 48 3.48 8.12 10.84
CA LEU A 48 3.74 9.54 11.10
C LEU A 48 3.03 10.45 10.09
N GLY A 49 2.90 9.99 8.84
CA GLY A 49 2.19 10.72 7.79
C GLY A 49 0.67 10.75 7.96
N ALA A 50 0.09 9.76 8.65
CA ALA A 50 -1.36 9.58 8.76
C ALA A 50 -1.98 10.12 10.06
N VAL A 51 -1.22 10.81 10.91
CA VAL A 51 -1.68 11.24 12.25
C VAL A 51 -2.89 12.18 12.16
N GLU A 52 -2.79 13.29 11.43
CA GLU A 52 -3.87 14.27 11.31
C GLU A 52 -5.08 13.69 10.58
N LEU A 53 -4.84 12.88 9.54
CA LEU A 53 -5.90 12.14 8.84
C LEU A 53 -6.67 11.25 9.83
N THR A 54 -5.97 10.53 10.70
CA THR A 54 -6.58 9.68 11.72
C THR A 54 -7.41 10.50 12.70
N LEU A 55 -6.87 11.61 13.20
CA LEU A 55 -7.58 12.50 14.12
C LEU A 55 -8.83 13.10 13.45
N ALA A 56 -8.73 13.61 12.23
CA ALA A 56 -9.85 14.19 11.50
C ALA A 56 -10.97 13.17 11.23
N LEU A 57 -10.61 11.92 10.90
CA LEU A 57 -11.56 10.83 10.73
C LEU A 57 -12.31 10.53 12.04
N HIS A 58 -11.61 10.30 13.15
CA HIS A 58 -12.27 10.02 14.43
C HIS A 58 -13.01 11.23 15.02
N TYR A 59 -12.67 12.44 14.59
CA TYR A 59 -13.38 13.65 14.96
C TYR A 59 -14.70 13.82 14.18
N ALA A 60 -14.76 13.36 12.93
CA ALA A 60 -15.94 13.45 12.06
C ALA A 60 -16.87 12.22 12.12
N PHE A 61 -16.32 11.04 12.41
CA PHE A 61 -17.03 9.76 12.45
C PHE A 61 -17.09 9.19 13.87
N ASP A 62 -18.25 8.66 14.23
CA ASP A 62 -18.59 8.19 15.56
C ASP A 62 -18.22 6.71 15.73
N THR A 63 -16.92 6.42 15.72
CA THR A 63 -16.44 5.05 15.95
C THR A 63 -16.70 4.62 17.41
N PRO A 64 -17.08 3.35 17.68
CA PRO A 64 -17.09 2.22 16.74
C PRO A 64 -18.44 1.98 16.01
N GLU A 65 -19.43 2.86 16.18
CA GLU A 65 -20.71 2.76 15.44
C GLU A 65 -20.47 2.95 13.95
N ASP A 66 -19.82 4.07 13.59
CA ASP A 66 -19.22 4.24 12.27
C ASP A 66 -18.01 3.29 12.13
N ARG A 67 -17.87 2.68 10.95
CA ARG A 67 -16.84 1.69 10.64
C ARG A 67 -15.72 2.34 9.82
N ILE A 68 -14.49 2.29 10.32
CA ILE A 68 -13.30 2.73 9.57
C ILE A 68 -12.40 1.54 9.30
N VAL A 69 -12.35 1.13 8.04
CA VAL A 69 -11.53 0.02 7.54
C VAL A 69 -10.21 0.58 7.01
N TRP A 70 -9.10 0.24 7.64
CA TRP A 70 -7.77 0.67 7.20
C TRP A 70 -7.12 -0.38 6.32
N ASP A 71 -6.73 -0.01 5.10
CA ASP A 71 -5.99 -0.91 4.22
C ASP A 71 -4.61 -1.22 4.79
N THR A 72 -4.23 -2.50 4.79
CA THR A 72 -3.02 -3.05 5.41
C THR A 72 -2.94 -2.87 6.94
N GLY A 73 -3.36 -1.74 7.50
CA GLY A 73 -3.37 -1.42 8.93
C GLY A 73 -2.05 -0.90 9.50
N HIS A 74 -0.97 -0.88 8.70
CA HIS A 74 0.38 -0.46 9.13
C HIS A 74 0.52 1.04 9.44
N GLN A 75 -0.38 1.89 8.93
CA GLN A 75 -0.48 3.32 9.24
C GLN A 75 -1.34 3.62 10.48
N GLY A 76 -1.85 2.58 11.16
CA GLY A 76 -2.88 2.69 12.18
C GLY A 76 -2.40 2.92 13.61
N TYR A 77 -1.15 3.34 13.88
CA TYR A 77 -0.71 3.48 15.29
C TYR A 77 -1.36 4.66 16.00
N ALA A 78 -1.59 5.79 15.32
CA ALA A 78 -2.38 6.90 15.86
C ALA A 78 -3.79 6.42 16.23
N HIS A 79 -4.38 5.57 15.39
CA HIS A 79 -5.68 4.95 15.63
C HIS A 79 -5.64 4.07 16.90
N LYS A 80 -4.60 3.25 17.08
CA LYS A 80 -4.42 2.46 18.32
C LYS A 80 -4.34 3.35 19.55
N LEU A 81 -3.50 4.39 19.52
CA LEU A 81 -3.29 5.30 20.65
C LEU A 81 -4.59 5.96 21.14
N ILE A 82 -5.42 6.46 20.22
CA ILE A 82 -6.67 7.15 20.57
C ILE A 82 -7.88 6.21 20.73
N CYS A 83 -7.70 4.91 20.48
CA CYS A 83 -8.72 3.87 20.63
C CYS A 83 -8.32 2.88 21.73
N GLU A 84 -8.24 3.38 22.97
CA GLU A 84 -8.14 2.60 24.22
C GLU A 84 -6.86 1.75 24.37
N ARG A 85 -5.83 1.95 23.55
CA ARG A 85 -4.61 1.11 23.57
C ARG A 85 -3.32 1.85 23.89
N ARG A 86 -3.39 3.10 24.34
CA ARG A 86 -2.21 3.89 24.75
C ARG A 86 -1.33 3.17 25.76
N GLU A 87 -1.91 2.69 26.87
CA GLU A 87 -1.13 2.02 27.94
C GLU A 87 -0.47 0.71 27.49
N ARG A 88 -1.07 0.03 26.50
CA ARG A 88 -0.53 -1.21 25.93
C ARG A 88 0.42 -0.94 24.76
N PHE A 89 0.50 0.29 24.27
CA PHE A 89 1.29 0.65 23.10
C PHE A 89 2.79 0.29 23.23
N PRO A 90 3.44 0.40 24.41
CA PRO A 90 4.81 -0.06 24.60
C PRO A 90 5.04 -1.56 24.32
N THR A 91 3.98 -2.38 24.29
CA THR A 91 4.06 -3.83 23.98
C THR A 91 3.95 -4.13 22.47
N LEU A 92 3.96 -3.11 21.62
CA LEU A 92 3.80 -3.22 20.17
C LEU A 92 4.76 -4.27 19.56
N ARG A 93 4.19 -5.19 18.79
CA ARG A 93 4.91 -6.27 18.06
C ARG A 93 5.72 -7.20 18.97
N GLN A 94 5.49 -7.17 20.28
CA GLN A 94 6.09 -8.10 21.24
C GLN A 94 5.16 -9.29 21.49
N LEU A 95 5.75 -10.43 21.89
CA LEU A 95 4.97 -11.61 22.24
C LEU A 95 4.00 -11.31 23.40
N GLY A 96 2.72 -11.61 23.22
CA GLY A 96 1.66 -11.28 24.18
C GLY A 96 1.22 -9.81 24.20
N GLY A 97 1.85 -8.96 23.38
CA GLY A 97 1.52 -7.55 23.22
C GLY A 97 0.48 -7.27 22.14
N ILE A 98 0.38 -6.00 21.72
CA ILE A 98 -0.49 -5.57 20.62
C ILE A 98 0.18 -5.78 19.27
N SER A 99 -0.63 -6.04 18.24
CA SER A 99 -0.19 -6.27 16.87
C SER A 99 0.39 -5.01 16.22
N GLY A 100 1.35 -5.18 15.32
CA GLY A 100 1.84 -4.13 14.42
C GLY A 100 0.85 -3.70 13.33
N PHE A 101 -0.29 -4.38 13.24
CA PHE A 101 -1.39 -4.11 12.31
C PHE A 101 -2.72 -4.06 13.08
N LEU A 102 -3.81 -3.69 12.40
CA LEU A 102 -5.14 -3.71 13.02
C LEU A 102 -5.69 -5.15 13.08
N SER A 103 -6.27 -5.50 14.22
CA SER A 103 -6.76 -6.85 14.53
C SER A 103 -8.11 -6.79 15.22
N ARG A 104 -9.11 -7.46 14.64
CA ARG A 104 -10.47 -7.56 15.18
C ARG A 104 -10.52 -8.14 16.60
N ALA A 105 -9.59 -9.03 16.93
CA ALA A 105 -9.50 -9.63 18.26
C ALA A 105 -8.88 -8.68 19.30
N GLU A 106 -8.20 -7.62 18.86
CA GLU A 106 -7.51 -6.67 19.74
C GLU A 106 -8.41 -5.50 20.17
N SER A 107 -9.36 -5.07 19.32
CA SER A 107 -10.16 -3.89 19.58
C SER A 107 -11.47 -3.86 18.78
N GLN A 108 -12.54 -3.30 19.38
CA GLN A 108 -13.80 -3.02 18.71
C GLN A 108 -13.69 -1.97 17.58
N TYR A 109 -12.63 -1.15 17.62
CA TYR A 109 -12.35 -0.13 16.60
C TYR A 109 -11.62 -0.71 15.38
N ASP A 110 -11.02 -1.90 15.51
CA ASP A 110 -10.33 -2.62 14.43
C ASP A 110 -11.36 -3.49 13.68
N VAL A 111 -12.27 -2.85 12.95
CA VAL A 111 -13.48 -3.51 12.41
C VAL A 111 -13.18 -4.57 11.34
N PHE A 112 -12.02 -4.49 10.69
CA PHE A 112 -11.50 -5.46 9.75
C PHE A 112 -10.02 -5.74 10.03
N GLY A 113 -9.61 -7.01 9.99
CA GLY A 113 -8.20 -7.37 10.15
C GLY A 113 -7.50 -7.26 8.80
N ALA A 114 -6.43 -6.47 8.73
CA ALA A 114 -5.65 -6.30 7.51
C ALA A 114 -4.16 -6.43 7.79
N GLY A 115 -3.44 -6.92 6.80
CA GLY A 115 -1.99 -7.08 6.79
C GLY A 115 -1.49 -7.23 5.36
N HIS A 116 -2.23 -7.96 4.53
CA HIS A 116 -2.11 -7.85 3.07
C HIS A 116 -2.86 -6.61 2.57
N ALA A 117 -2.32 -6.00 1.51
CA ALA A 117 -2.84 -4.77 0.92
C ALA A 117 -4.02 -4.99 -0.05
N GLY A 118 -4.77 -3.92 -0.32
CA GLY A 118 -5.84 -3.87 -1.34
C GLY A 118 -7.15 -4.52 -0.91
N THR A 119 -7.34 -4.79 0.40
CA THR A 119 -8.53 -5.49 0.92
C THR A 119 -9.63 -4.55 1.40
N SER A 120 -9.30 -3.30 1.72
CA SER A 120 -10.18 -2.42 2.49
C SER A 120 -11.46 -2.03 1.76
N VAL A 121 -11.40 -1.72 0.46
CA VAL A 121 -12.56 -1.29 -0.33
C VAL A 121 -13.61 -2.40 -0.39
N SER A 122 -13.19 -3.62 -0.75
CA SER A 122 -14.09 -4.77 -0.83
C SER A 122 -14.66 -5.16 0.54
N ALA A 123 -13.83 -5.11 1.59
CA ALA A 123 -14.30 -5.35 2.96
C ALA A 123 -15.33 -4.29 3.42
N ALA A 124 -15.04 -3.01 3.17
CA ALA A 124 -15.93 -1.91 3.51
C ALA A 124 -17.23 -1.93 2.69
N LEU A 125 -17.17 -2.29 1.40
CA LEU A 125 -18.36 -2.50 0.58
C LEU A 125 -19.25 -3.60 1.16
N GLY A 126 -18.66 -4.74 1.55
CA GLY A 126 -19.39 -5.81 2.23
C GLY A 126 -20.05 -5.36 3.52
N MET A 127 -19.36 -4.55 4.34
CA MET A 127 -19.94 -3.92 5.54
C MET A 127 -21.07 -2.95 5.19
N GLY A 128 -20.92 -2.15 4.13
CA GLY A 128 -21.95 -1.23 3.66
C GLY A 128 -23.22 -1.95 3.19
N VAL A 129 -23.07 -3.05 2.45
CA VAL A 129 -24.21 -3.91 2.06
C VAL A 129 -24.87 -4.52 3.29
N ALA A 130 -24.10 -5.05 4.24
CA ALA A 130 -24.64 -5.63 5.48
C ALA A 130 -25.40 -4.58 6.32
N LYS A 131 -24.87 -3.35 6.39
CA LYS A 131 -25.53 -2.20 7.03
C LYS A 131 -26.91 -1.94 6.41
N ASP A 132 -26.98 -1.84 5.08
CA ASP A 132 -28.22 -1.55 4.37
C ASP A 132 -29.28 -2.64 4.60
N LEU A 133 -28.87 -3.91 4.54
CA LEU A 133 -29.73 -5.05 4.80
C LEU A 133 -30.28 -5.05 6.24
N ALA A 134 -29.52 -4.51 7.20
CA ALA A 134 -29.94 -4.35 8.58
C ALA A 134 -30.77 -3.07 8.85
N GLY A 135 -30.98 -2.21 7.83
CA GLY A 135 -31.68 -0.92 7.99
C GLY A 135 -30.92 0.09 8.85
N SER A 136 -29.61 -0.09 9.02
CA SER A 136 -28.77 0.78 9.85
C SER A 136 -28.28 2.00 9.09
N LYS A 137 -28.02 3.11 9.80
CA LYS A 137 -27.61 4.40 9.21
C LYS A 137 -26.14 4.79 9.45
N HIS A 138 -25.37 3.97 10.16
CA HIS A 138 -23.95 4.25 10.40
C HIS A 138 -23.16 4.40 9.09
N LYS A 139 -22.00 5.06 9.14
CA LYS A 139 -21.13 5.20 7.97
C LYS A 139 -20.07 4.14 7.92
N VAL A 140 -19.67 3.78 6.71
CA VAL A 140 -18.54 2.90 6.45
C VAL A 140 -17.53 3.69 5.63
N VAL A 141 -16.29 3.70 6.09
CA VAL A 141 -15.17 4.40 5.50
C VAL A 141 -14.04 3.41 5.22
N ALA A 142 -13.54 3.36 3.99
CA ALA A 142 -12.33 2.63 3.63
C ALA A 142 -11.16 3.63 3.49
N VAL A 143 -10.07 3.44 4.22
CA VAL A 143 -8.85 4.25 4.07
C VAL A 143 -7.83 3.45 3.27
N VAL A 144 -7.57 3.88 2.03
CA VAL A 144 -6.63 3.25 1.09
C VAL A 144 -5.41 4.13 0.89
N SER A 145 -4.24 3.54 0.70
CA SER A 145 -3.09 4.29 0.16
C SER A 145 -3.06 4.24 -1.37
N ASP A 146 -2.36 5.17 -1.97
CA ASP A 146 -2.05 5.19 -3.41
C ASP A 146 -1.43 3.88 -3.91
N GLY A 147 -0.57 3.25 -3.10
CA GLY A 147 -0.02 1.92 -3.42
C GLY A 147 -1.04 0.79 -3.41
N CYS A 148 -1.98 0.79 -2.47
CA CYS A 148 -3.01 -0.23 -2.41
C CYS A 148 -3.94 -0.19 -3.62
N LEU A 149 -4.08 0.97 -4.27
CA LEU A 149 -4.85 1.09 -5.51
C LEU A 149 -4.20 0.37 -6.70
N SER A 150 -2.92 -0.03 -6.63
CA SER A 150 -2.32 -0.90 -7.65
C SER A 150 -2.76 -2.36 -7.56
N ALA A 151 -3.40 -2.77 -6.45
CA ALA A 151 -3.90 -4.12 -6.28
C ALA A 151 -5.21 -4.35 -7.05
N GLY A 152 -5.29 -5.47 -7.77
CA GLY A 152 -6.48 -5.83 -8.56
C GLY A 152 -7.77 -5.83 -7.73
N LEU A 153 -7.71 -6.41 -6.52
CA LEU A 153 -8.85 -6.46 -5.59
C LEU A 153 -9.39 -5.07 -5.21
N ALA A 154 -8.52 -4.05 -5.14
CA ALA A 154 -8.96 -2.70 -4.85
C ALA A 154 -9.80 -2.13 -6.01
N PHE A 155 -9.39 -2.36 -7.25
CA PHE A 155 -10.16 -1.98 -8.44
C PHE A 155 -11.47 -2.74 -8.57
N GLU A 156 -11.47 -4.04 -8.29
CA GLU A 156 -12.69 -4.85 -8.25
C GLU A 156 -13.71 -4.27 -7.27
N GLY A 157 -13.25 -3.93 -6.05
CA GLY A 157 -14.07 -3.30 -5.02
C GLY A 157 -14.58 -1.90 -5.42
N LEU A 158 -13.73 -1.06 -6.02
CA LEU A 158 -14.14 0.25 -6.53
C LEU A 158 -15.21 0.11 -7.61
N ASN A 159 -14.97 -0.74 -8.61
CA ASN A 159 -15.89 -0.98 -9.71
C ASN A 159 -17.27 -1.46 -9.21
N GLN A 160 -17.30 -2.42 -8.28
CA GLN A 160 -18.55 -2.91 -7.71
C GLN A 160 -19.25 -1.85 -6.85
N THR A 161 -18.51 -1.06 -6.08
CA THR A 161 -19.09 0.02 -5.26
C THR A 161 -19.84 1.02 -6.14
N GLY A 162 -19.22 1.44 -7.24
CA GLY A 162 -19.82 2.31 -8.23
C GLY A 162 -21.09 1.73 -8.85
N HIS A 163 -21.01 0.48 -9.31
CA HIS A 163 -22.14 -0.21 -9.93
C HIS A 163 -23.34 -0.34 -8.99
N LEU A 164 -23.11 -0.58 -7.70
CA LEU A 164 -24.17 -0.72 -6.71
C LEU A 164 -24.66 0.62 -6.14
N GLU A 165 -24.02 1.74 -6.53
CA GLU A 165 -24.29 3.09 -6.01
C GLU A 165 -24.34 3.15 -4.47
N LYS A 166 -23.48 2.38 -3.79
CA LYS A 166 -23.53 2.22 -2.32
C LYS A 166 -23.00 3.44 -1.58
N ASP A 167 -23.63 3.74 -0.45
CA ASP A 167 -23.15 4.73 0.54
C ASP A 167 -21.87 4.22 1.24
N LEU A 168 -20.75 4.33 0.52
CA LEU A 168 -19.39 4.02 0.95
C LEU A 168 -18.49 5.22 0.70
N ILE A 169 -17.73 5.59 1.74
CA ILE A 169 -16.71 6.65 1.64
C ILE A 169 -15.35 5.98 1.50
N VAL A 170 -14.63 6.27 0.42
CA VAL A 170 -13.24 5.85 0.22
C VAL A 170 -12.34 7.05 0.44
N VAL A 171 -11.40 6.96 1.36
CA VAL A 171 -10.41 7.99 1.63
C VAL A 171 -9.07 7.53 1.07
N LEU A 172 -8.65 8.18 -0.01
CA LEU A 172 -7.35 7.97 -0.63
C LEU A 172 -6.30 8.82 0.09
N ASN A 173 -5.43 8.15 0.84
CA ASN A 173 -4.23 8.71 1.44
C ASN A 173 -3.07 8.64 0.43
N ASP A 174 -2.91 9.67 -0.41
CA ASP A 174 -1.81 9.78 -1.37
C ASP A 174 -0.59 10.41 -0.71
N ASN A 175 0.46 9.60 -0.55
CA ASN A 175 1.77 10.03 -0.03
C ASN A 175 2.89 9.86 -1.06
N ALA A 176 2.53 9.65 -2.32
CA ALA A 176 3.42 9.55 -3.47
C ALA A 176 4.47 8.42 -3.46
N ILE A 177 4.42 7.45 -2.55
CA ILE A 177 5.48 6.43 -2.34
C ILE A 177 4.85 5.10 -1.90
N PHE A 178 5.29 3.95 -2.44
CA PHE A 178 4.91 2.62 -1.92
C PHE A 178 5.87 2.18 -0.78
N ILE A 179 6.27 0.91 -0.72
CA ILE A 179 7.50 0.54 0.01
C ILE A 179 8.70 1.07 -0.77
N ASP A 180 8.74 0.80 -2.08
CA ASP A 180 9.70 1.33 -3.06
C ASP A 180 9.06 2.48 -3.89
N PRO A 181 9.81 3.18 -4.78
CA PRO A 181 9.24 4.25 -5.62
C PRO A 181 8.05 3.77 -6.45
N ARG A 182 7.09 4.67 -6.72
CA ARG A 182 5.86 4.35 -7.44
C ARG A 182 6.14 3.75 -8.82
N VAL A 183 5.36 2.74 -9.17
CA VAL A 183 5.31 2.14 -10.51
C VAL A 183 3.88 2.09 -11.02
N GLY A 184 3.71 2.08 -12.35
CA GLY A 184 2.41 2.00 -13.02
C GLY A 184 1.80 3.34 -13.42
N ALA A 185 1.06 3.34 -14.53
CA ALA A 185 0.49 4.55 -15.13
C ALA A 185 -0.56 5.23 -14.23
N PHE A 186 -1.27 4.46 -13.41
CA PHE A 186 -2.27 4.98 -12.46
C PHE A 186 -1.61 5.87 -11.39
N SER A 187 -0.47 5.45 -10.86
CA SER A 187 0.29 6.23 -9.87
C SER A 187 0.81 7.55 -10.47
N SER A 188 1.23 7.51 -11.74
CA SER A 188 1.65 8.69 -12.50
C SER A 188 0.47 9.63 -12.79
N PHE A 189 -0.73 9.09 -13.01
CA PHE A 189 -1.96 9.86 -13.22
C PHE A 189 -2.38 10.65 -11.96
N LEU A 190 -2.29 10.03 -10.77
CA LEU A 190 -2.51 10.73 -9.49
C LEU A 190 -1.47 11.83 -9.23
N SER A 191 -0.20 11.58 -9.61
CA SER A 191 0.92 12.51 -9.38
C SER A 191 0.94 13.73 -10.30
N LYS A 192 0.29 13.65 -11.47
CA LYS A 192 0.20 14.77 -12.39
C LYS A 192 -0.84 15.75 -11.86
N GLN A 193 -0.42 16.60 -10.92
CA GLN A 193 -0.79 18.01 -11.06
C GLN A 193 -0.36 18.37 -12.47
N LEU A 194 -1.30 18.55 -13.40
CA LEU A 194 -0.93 19.14 -14.69
C LEU A 194 -0.18 20.40 -14.36
N THR A 195 1.07 20.48 -14.81
CA THR A 195 1.80 21.72 -14.72
C THR A 195 0.91 22.79 -15.33
N THR A 196 0.79 23.92 -14.64
CA THR A 196 0.02 25.07 -15.09
C THR A 196 0.36 25.41 -16.54
N GLU A 197 1.60 25.15 -16.97
CA GLU A 197 2.07 25.30 -18.35
C GLU A 197 1.37 24.39 -19.37
N LEU A 198 1.15 23.10 -19.10
CA LEU A 198 0.51 22.19 -20.05
C LEU A 198 -1.00 22.47 -20.15
N ALA A 199 -1.63 22.76 -19.01
CA ALA A 199 -3.01 23.25 -18.95
C ALA A 199 -3.18 24.61 -19.68
N VAL A 200 -2.26 25.55 -19.47
CA VAL A 200 -2.23 26.86 -20.17
C VAL A 200 -1.95 26.69 -21.66
N ARG A 201 -1.10 25.75 -22.08
CA ARG A 201 -0.83 25.47 -23.49
C ARG A 201 -2.07 24.91 -24.19
N LEU A 202 -2.74 23.94 -23.58
CA LEU A 202 -3.98 23.36 -24.10
C LEU A 202 -5.10 24.40 -24.14
N GLN A 203 -5.24 25.24 -23.10
CA GLN A 203 -6.18 26.35 -23.08
C GLN A 203 -5.89 27.38 -24.19
N LYS A 204 -4.61 27.76 -24.39
CA LYS A 204 -4.22 28.68 -25.47
C LYS A 204 -4.52 28.11 -26.85
N ASN A 205 -4.26 26.81 -27.07
CA ASN A 205 -4.53 26.14 -28.33
C ASN A 205 -6.04 26.05 -28.62
N LEU A 206 -6.87 25.75 -27.61
CA LEU A 206 -8.32 25.73 -27.74
C LEU A 206 -8.89 27.13 -28.04
N VAL A 207 -8.43 28.17 -27.33
CA VAL A 207 -8.83 29.55 -27.58
C VAL A 207 -8.39 30.03 -28.98
N HIS A 208 -7.20 29.62 -29.43
CA HIS A 208 -6.71 29.98 -30.76
C HIS A 208 -7.51 29.28 -31.88
N PHE A 209 -7.86 28.00 -31.70
CA PHE A 209 -8.74 27.27 -32.60
C PHE A 209 -10.13 27.92 -32.70
N LEU A 210 -10.72 28.28 -31.56
CA LEU A 210 -12.03 28.95 -31.49
C LEU A 210 -12.03 30.36 -32.11
N ARG A 211 -10.90 31.08 -32.05
CA ARG A 211 -10.76 32.42 -32.66
C ARG A 211 -10.59 32.39 -34.18
N ASN A 212 -10.14 31.29 -34.74
CA ASN A 212 -9.96 31.13 -36.18
C ASN A 212 -11.22 30.59 -36.90
N LEU A 213 -12.30 30.33 -36.15
CA LEU A 213 -13.60 29.99 -36.71
C LEU A 213 -14.37 31.26 -37.12
N PRO A 214 -15.07 31.25 -38.28
CA PRO A 214 -15.83 32.41 -38.76
C PRO A 214 -16.88 32.89 -37.74
N ARG A 215 -17.06 34.21 -37.63
CA ARG A 215 -17.97 34.89 -36.67
C ARG A 215 -19.39 34.33 -36.70
N VAL A 216 -19.73 33.44 -35.77
CA VAL A 216 -21.11 33.02 -35.48
C VAL A 216 -21.30 32.80 -33.96
N GLY A 217 -21.96 33.79 -33.32
CA GLY A 217 -22.92 33.63 -32.20
C GLY A 217 -22.47 33.19 -30.79
N GLU A 218 -23.15 33.72 -29.77
CA GLU A 218 -23.06 33.32 -28.34
C GLU A 218 -23.31 31.82 -28.09
N GLU A 219 -23.98 31.10 -29.00
CA GLU A 219 -24.16 29.65 -28.88
C GLU A 219 -22.84 28.88 -28.91
N LEU A 220 -21.86 29.33 -29.69
CA LEU A 220 -20.54 28.69 -29.73
C LEU A 220 -19.76 28.93 -28.43
N TYR A 221 -20.02 30.04 -27.74
CA TYR A 221 -19.47 30.31 -26.40
C TYR A 221 -20.03 29.32 -25.37
N HIS A 222 -21.33 29.02 -25.41
CA HIS A 222 -21.93 28.02 -24.54
C HIS A 222 -21.40 26.61 -24.84
N VAL A 223 -21.25 26.23 -26.11
CA VAL A 223 -20.64 24.95 -26.52
C VAL A 223 -19.17 24.88 -26.11
N ALA A 224 -18.39 25.94 -26.31
CA ALA A 224 -17.00 26.03 -25.90
C ALA A 224 -16.84 26.00 -24.37
N ARG A 225 -17.76 26.62 -23.61
CA ARG A 225 -17.77 26.56 -22.15
C ARG A 225 -18.08 25.15 -21.66
N LYS A 226 -19.06 24.47 -22.26
CA LYS A 226 -19.42 23.08 -21.95
C LYS A 226 -18.31 22.09 -22.34
N LEU A 227 -17.63 22.32 -23.46
CA LEU A 227 -16.43 21.58 -23.88
C LEU A 227 -15.24 21.86 -22.97
N LYS A 228 -15.04 23.10 -22.52
CA LYS A 228 -13.99 23.46 -21.55
C LYS A 228 -14.24 22.82 -20.19
N GLU A 229 -15.49 22.81 -19.71
CA GLU A 229 -15.89 22.11 -18.47
C GLU A 229 -15.72 20.59 -18.60
N SER A 230 -16.11 20.00 -19.75
CA SER A 230 -15.90 18.57 -20.03
C SER A 230 -14.41 18.22 -20.14
N PHE A 231 -13.61 19.06 -20.81
CA PHE A 231 -12.16 18.88 -20.96
C PHE A 231 -11.43 19.06 -19.64
N LEU A 232 -11.77 20.06 -18.83
CA LEU A 232 -11.26 20.21 -17.45
C LEU A 232 -11.59 18.97 -16.61
N GLY A 233 -12.77 18.38 -16.79
CA GLY A 233 -13.12 17.06 -16.25
C GLY A 233 -12.09 15.99 -16.63
N PHE A 234 -11.81 15.80 -17.93
CA PHE A 234 -10.84 14.82 -18.46
C PHE A 234 -9.41 14.96 -17.95
N VAL A 235 -9.01 16.14 -17.44
CA VAL A 235 -7.64 16.38 -16.98
C VAL A 235 -7.47 16.34 -15.46
N THR A 236 -8.54 16.17 -14.68
CA THR A 236 -8.40 15.98 -13.22
C THR A 236 -8.21 14.51 -12.85
N PRO A 237 -7.42 14.19 -11.80
CA PRO A 237 -7.34 12.82 -11.27
C PRO A 237 -8.70 12.22 -10.90
N GLY A 238 -9.72 13.07 -10.66
CA GLY A 238 -11.08 12.67 -10.30
C GLY A 238 -11.85 11.95 -11.39
N PHE A 239 -11.56 12.22 -12.67
CA PHE A 239 -12.34 11.67 -13.79
C PHE A 239 -12.43 10.14 -13.78
N LEU A 240 -11.34 9.46 -13.43
CA LEU A 240 -11.29 8.02 -13.38
C LEU A 240 -12.25 7.45 -12.31
N PHE A 241 -12.30 8.10 -11.15
CA PHE A 241 -13.18 7.69 -10.07
C PHE A 241 -14.64 8.05 -10.37
N GLU A 242 -14.88 9.19 -11.03
CA GLU A 242 -16.20 9.57 -11.53
C GLU A 242 -16.72 8.59 -12.58
N ALA A 243 -15.85 8.11 -13.48
CA ALA A 243 -16.18 7.05 -14.44
C ALA A 243 -16.49 5.71 -13.75
N LEU A 244 -15.90 5.46 -12.57
CA LEU A 244 -16.24 4.34 -11.69
C LEU A 244 -17.45 4.64 -10.79
N GLY A 245 -18.23 5.71 -11.03
CA GLY A 245 -19.46 6.01 -10.29
C GLY A 245 -19.27 6.71 -8.95
N PHE A 246 -18.06 7.19 -8.63
CA PHE A 246 -17.80 7.94 -7.40
C PHE A 246 -18.01 9.44 -7.57
N GLN A 247 -18.53 10.08 -6.53
CA GLN A 247 -18.24 11.50 -6.32
C GLN A 247 -16.80 11.67 -5.90
N TYR A 248 -16.04 12.50 -6.61
CA TYR A 248 -14.67 12.83 -6.25
C TYR A 248 -14.59 14.15 -5.46
N VAL A 249 -13.84 14.16 -4.35
CA VAL A 249 -13.60 15.32 -3.50
C VAL A 249 -12.10 15.45 -3.22
N GLY A 250 -11.49 16.57 -3.62
CA GLY A 250 -10.07 16.85 -3.38
C GLY A 250 -9.26 17.11 -4.67
N PRO A 251 -7.93 17.04 -4.62
CA PRO A 251 -7.11 16.71 -3.44
C PRO A 251 -7.19 17.80 -2.36
N ILE A 252 -7.20 17.41 -1.07
CA ILE A 252 -7.10 18.31 0.08
C ILE A 252 -5.79 18.07 0.86
N ASP A 253 -5.31 19.07 1.58
CA ASP A 253 -4.09 18.93 2.41
C ASP A 253 -4.38 18.07 3.65
N GLY A 254 -3.66 16.95 3.77
CA GLY A 254 -3.74 16.02 4.90
C GLY A 254 -3.19 16.58 6.22
N TYR A 255 -2.71 17.81 6.25
CA TYR A 255 -2.25 18.52 7.43
C TYR A 255 -3.13 19.73 7.81
N ASP A 256 -4.13 20.07 6.99
CA ASP A 256 -5.14 21.08 7.32
C ASP A 256 -6.33 20.41 8.04
N LEU A 257 -6.22 20.27 9.36
CA LEU A 257 -7.27 19.71 10.21
C LEU A 257 -8.64 20.41 10.03
N PRO A 258 -8.75 21.75 10.05
CA PRO A 258 -10.01 22.42 9.77
C PRO A 258 -10.66 22.01 8.44
N GLU A 259 -9.88 22.00 7.35
CA GLU A 259 -10.37 21.61 6.02
C GLU A 259 -10.79 20.15 5.97
N MET A 260 -9.96 19.23 6.50
CA MET A 260 -10.27 17.81 6.54
C MET A 260 -11.54 17.51 7.33
N ILE A 261 -11.67 18.05 8.55
CA ILE A 261 -12.85 17.84 9.40
C ILE A 261 -14.11 18.37 8.72
N ARG A 262 -14.05 19.58 8.13
CA ARG A 262 -15.17 20.14 7.37
C ARG A 262 -15.55 19.25 6.20
N THR A 263 -14.55 18.75 5.46
CA THR A 263 -14.77 17.86 4.31
C THR A 263 -15.41 16.55 4.74
N PHE A 264 -14.87 15.88 5.77
CA PHE A 264 -15.41 14.63 6.30
C PHE A 264 -16.84 14.78 6.82
N ARG A 265 -17.15 15.86 7.53
CA ARG A 265 -18.53 16.17 7.99
C ARG A 265 -19.50 16.42 6.84
N ASN A 266 -19.04 16.97 5.72
CA ASN A 266 -19.87 17.18 4.54
C ASN A 266 -20.11 15.87 3.79
N VAL A 267 -19.07 15.06 3.55
CA VAL A 267 -19.23 13.76 2.87
C VAL A 267 -20.01 12.75 3.70
N LYS A 268 -19.97 12.83 5.04
CA LYS A 268 -20.82 12.04 5.94
C LYS A 268 -22.32 12.26 5.68
N LYS A 269 -22.74 13.35 5.05
CA LYS A 269 -24.15 13.61 4.71
C LYS A 269 -24.56 13.06 3.34
N ILE A 270 -23.60 12.57 2.57
CA ILE A 270 -23.80 12.07 1.21
C ILE A 270 -24.15 10.58 1.31
N GLU A 271 -25.14 10.13 0.52
CA GLU A 271 -25.63 8.74 0.49
C GLU A 271 -25.35 8.09 -0.88
N ARG A 272 -24.12 8.28 -1.38
CA ARG A 272 -23.63 7.70 -2.64
C ARG A 272 -22.12 7.43 -2.55
N PRO A 273 -21.53 6.62 -3.45
CA PRO A 273 -20.10 6.35 -3.45
C PRO A 273 -19.31 7.65 -3.51
N THR A 274 -18.44 7.88 -2.54
CA THR A 274 -17.67 9.13 -2.47
C THR A 274 -16.21 8.82 -2.21
N LEU A 275 -15.32 9.34 -3.06
CA LEU A 275 -13.88 9.27 -2.88
C LEU A 275 -13.35 10.64 -2.42
N VAL A 276 -12.68 10.66 -1.27
CA VAL A 276 -11.97 11.83 -0.75
C VAL A 276 -10.47 11.62 -0.94
N HIS A 277 -9.83 12.48 -1.73
CA HIS A 277 -8.40 12.43 -1.99
C HIS A 277 -7.67 13.36 -1.02
N VAL A 278 -6.85 12.78 -0.14
CA VAL A 278 -6.07 13.47 0.89
C VAL A 278 -4.58 13.30 0.59
N ILE A 279 -3.86 14.42 0.53
CA ILE A 279 -2.41 14.42 0.28
C ILE A 279 -1.66 14.41 1.62
N THR A 280 -0.82 13.41 1.84
CA THR A 280 0.05 13.34 3.02
C THR A 280 1.52 13.18 2.63
N LYS A 281 2.40 13.17 3.62
CA LYS A 281 3.84 13.00 3.51
C LYS A 281 4.29 11.88 4.44
N LYS A 282 4.89 10.82 3.89
CA LYS A 282 5.54 9.78 4.69
C LYS A 282 6.64 10.38 5.58
N GLY A 283 6.70 9.94 6.83
CA GLY A 283 7.68 10.35 7.81
C GLY A 283 7.42 11.71 8.47
N LYS A 284 6.28 12.36 8.19
CA LYS A 284 5.98 13.71 8.66
C LYS A 284 6.29 13.92 10.15
N GLY A 285 7.07 14.96 10.44
CA GLY A 285 7.45 15.33 11.82
C GLY A 285 8.71 14.62 12.32
N TYR A 286 9.29 13.70 11.54
CA TYR A 286 10.58 13.10 11.83
C TYR A 286 11.51 13.20 10.61
N ARG A 287 12.38 14.21 10.61
CA ARG A 287 13.23 14.56 9.46
C ARG A 287 13.95 13.36 8.80
N PRO A 288 14.58 12.42 9.53
CA PRO A 288 15.20 11.26 8.89
C PRO A 288 14.23 10.39 8.10
N ALA A 289 12.98 10.24 8.55
CA ALA A 289 11.94 9.50 7.84
C ALA A 289 11.30 10.30 6.70
N GLU A 290 11.32 11.63 6.75
CA GLU A 290 10.89 12.47 5.62
C GLU A 290 11.91 12.45 4.47
N GLU A 291 13.20 12.39 4.79
CA GLU A 291 14.29 12.38 3.80
C GLU A 291 14.49 10.98 3.18
N ASP A 292 14.27 9.91 3.94
CA ASP A 292 14.39 8.52 3.47
C ASP A 292 13.18 7.64 3.89
N PRO A 293 11.99 7.90 3.33
CA PRO A 293 10.76 7.21 3.73
C PRO A 293 10.76 5.71 3.43
N ILE A 294 11.60 5.25 2.49
CA ILE A 294 11.77 3.83 2.14
C ILE A 294 12.48 3.12 3.31
N ARG A 295 13.63 3.64 3.74
CA ARG A 295 14.37 3.09 4.87
C ARG A 295 13.58 3.12 6.18
N TYR A 296 12.78 4.17 6.38
CA TYR A 296 11.96 4.34 7.57
C TYR A 296 10.54 3.78 7.43
N HIS A 297 10.23 3.01 6.38
CA HIS A 297 8.93 2.37 6.22
C HIS A 297 8.64 1.41 7.37
N SER A 298 9.54 0.46 7.60
CA SER A 298 9.54 -0.43 8.77
C SER A 298 10.95 -0.50 9.34
N VAL A 299 11.10 -0.11 10.61
CA VAL A 299 12.40 0.06 11.25
C VAL A 299 12.64 -1.00 12.33
N THR A 300 13.90 -1.37 12.51
CA THR A 300 14.40 -1.99 13.74
C THR A 300 14.62 -0.91 14.80
N PRO A 301 14.84 -1.27 16.09
CA PRO A 301 15.17 -0.29 17.12
C PRO A 301 16.31 0.66 16.70
N PHE A 302 16.15 1.95 16.96
CA PHE A 302 17.04 3.03 16.49
C PHE A 302 17.17 4.15 17.53
N HIS A 303 18.17 5.01 17.38
CA HIS A 303 18.35 6.19 18.22
C HIS A 303 17.61 7.38 17.62
N VAL A 304 16.59 7.92 18.30
CA VAL A 304 15.72 8.99 17.77
C VAL A 304 16.51 10.20 17.26
N LEU A 305 17.50 10.69 18.01
CA LEU A 305 18.27 11.89 17.65
C LEU A 305 19.14 11.71 16.39
N THR A 306 19.64 10.50 16.14
CA THR A 306 20.59 10.24 15.04
C THR A 306 19.96 9.48 13.87
N GLY A 307 18.80 8.84 14.09
CA GLY A 307 18.19 7.92 13.12
C GLY A 307 18.95 6.61 12.90
N LYS A 308 20.05 6.39 13.62
CA LYS A 308 20.88 5.19 13.43
C LYS A 308 20.29 3.98 14.14
N PRO A 309 20.32 2.79 13.53
CA PRO A 309 19.94 1.55 14.21
C PRO A 309 20.74 1.35 15.50
N LYS A 310 20.11 0.81 16.55
CA LYS A 310 20.79 0.48 17.82
C LYS A 310 21.72 -0.71 17.69
N LYS A 311 21.41 -1.63 16.76
CA LYS A 311 22.24 -2.78 16.43
C LYS A 311 22.80 -2.58 15.03
N GLU A 312 24.12 -2.62 14.92
CA GLU A 312 24.79 -2.60 13.63
C GLU A 312 24.54 -3.91 12.86
N LYS A 313 24.56 -3.82 11.53
CA LYS A 313 24.42 -5.00 10.67
C LYS A 313 25.69 -5.86 10.85
N GLY A 314 25.49 -7.13 11.19
CA GLY A 314 26.60 -8.07 11.33
C GLY A 314 27.31 -8.36 10.00
N PRO A 315 28.46 -9.07 10.04
CA PRO A 315 29.18 -9.47 8.84
C PRO A 315 28.45 -10.56 8.04
N ILE A 316 27.53 -11.29 8.68
CA ILE A 316 26.80 -12.40 8.06
C ILE A 316 25.76 -11.84 7.09
N PRO A 317 25.78 -12.26 5.81
CA PRO A 317 24.81 -11.78 4.84
C PRO A 317 23.42 -12.38 5.11
N THR A 318 22.39 -11.64 4.73
CA THR A 318 21.02 -12.16 4.72
C THR A 318 20.79 -13.10 3.53
N TYR A 319 19.82 -14.01 3.63
CA TYR A 319 19.39 -14.83 2.47
C TYR A 319 19.04 -13.95 1.26
N THR A 320 18.36 -12.81 1.48
CA THR A 320 18.07 -11.83 0.43
C THR A 320 19.33 -11.25 -0.21
N ASP A 321 20.35 -10.92 0.60
CA ASP A 321 21.64 -10.43 0.07
C ASP A 321 22.33 -11.48 -0.79
N VAL A 322 22.32 -12.75 -0.37
CA VAL A 322 22.94 -13.85 -1.12
C VAL A 322 22.17 -14.16 -2.40
N PHE A 323 20.84 -14.22 -2.34
CA PHE A 323 19.97 -14.35 -3.50
C PHE A 323 20.24 -13.26 -4.54
N ALA A 324 20.26 -11.99 -4.12
CA ALA A 324 20.49 -10.87 -5.02
C ALA A 324 21.86 -10.95 -5.72
N ARG A 325 22.93 -11.25 -4.97
CA ARG A 325 24.29 -11.41 -5.53
C ARG A 325 24.34 -12.56 -6.54
N ALA A 326 23.69 -13.68 -6.22
CA ALA A 326 23.64 -14.85 -7.09
C ALA A 326 22.86 -14.55 -8.38
N MET A 327 21.69 -13.91 -8.27
CA MET A 327 20.90 -13.45 -9.41
C MET A 327 21.71 -12.56 -10.34
N ILE A 328 22.42 -11.55 -9.80
CA ILE A 328 23.26 -10.63 -10.59
C ILE A 328 24.38 -11.39 -11.31
N ARG A 329 25.07 -12.31 -10.62
CA ARG A 329 26.12 -13.15 -11.22
C ARG A 329 25.57 -13.98 -12.38
N LEU A 330 24.49 -14.71 -12.13
CA LEU A 330 23.86 -15.61 -13.10
C LEU A 330 23.27 -14.85 -14.30
N ALA A 331 22.79 -13.62 -14.10
CA ALA A 331 22.28 -12.79 -15.19
C ALA A 331 23.38 -12.23 -16.10
N LYS A 332 24.66 -12.25 -15.68
CA LYS A 332 25.80 -11.94 -16.56
C LYS A 332 26.09 -13.11 -17.51
N GLU A 333 25.75 -14.32 -17.09
CA GLU A 333 25.93 -15.56 -17.87
C GLU A 333 24.70 -15.88 -18.74
N ASN A 334 23.50 -15.51 -18.28
CA ASN A 334 22.25 -15.74 -19.00
C ASN A 334 21.59 -14.40 -19.41
N PRO A 335 21.62 -14.03 -20.71
CA PRO A 335 20.99 -12.79 -21.18
C PRO A 335 19.45 -12.82 -21.10
N LYS A 336 18.84 -14.02 -21.01
CA LYS A 336 17.39 -14.22 -20.95
C LYS A 336 16.81 -14.18 -19.54
N LEU A 337 17.65 -14.01 -18.51
CA LEU A 337 17.19 -13.96 -17.12
C LEU A 337 16.53 -12.61 -16.82
N ILE A 338 15.30 -12.66 -16.31
CA ILE A 338 14.50 -11.50 -15.94
C ILE A 338 14.14 -11.56 -14.47
N ALA A 339 14.19 -10.41 -13.79
CA ALA A 339 13.77 -10.25 -12.40
C ALA A 339 12.40 -9.57 -12.32
N ILE A 340 11.44 -10.17 -11.61
CA ILE A 340 10.10 -9.60 -11.41
C ILE A 340 9.84 -9.48 -9.90
N THR A 341 9.28 -8.35 -9.48
CA THR A 341 8.84 -8.14 -8.10
C THR A 341 7.47 -7.45 -8.06
N ALA A 342 6.78 -7.55 -6.93
CA ALA A 342 5.50 -6.89 -6.69
C ALA A 342 5.66 -5.87 -5.55
N ALA A 343 6.15 -4.66 -5.88
CA ALA A 343 6.41 -3.55 -4.94
C ALA A 343 7.35 -3.89 -3.75
N MET A 344 8.25 -4.87 -3.94
CA MET A 344 9.17 -5.34 -2.90
C MET A 344 10.61 -5.46 -3.40
N GLY A 345 11.05 -4.53 -4.26
CA GLY A 345 12.40 -4.48 -4.80
C GLY A 345 13.47 -4.53 -3.70
N SER A 346 13.38 -3.65 -2.71
CA SER A 346 14.31 -3.63 -1.57
C SER A 346 14.13 -4.83 -0.64
N GLY A 347 12.88 -5.29 -0.49
CA GLY A 347 12.51 -6.42 0.35
C GLY A 347 13.01 -7.77 -0.15
N THR A 348 13.19 -7.93 -1.47
CA THR A 348 13.60 -9.17 -2.17
C THR A 348 14.97 -9.07 -2.82
N GLY A 349 15.60 -7.89 -2.78
CA GLY A 349 16.94 -7.64 -3.34
C GLY A 349 16.96 -7.40 -4.86
N ILE A 350 15.78 -7.26 -5.48
CA ILE A 350 15.63 -6.95 -6.91
C ILE A 350 16.01 -5.51 -7.21
N ASP A 351 15.99 -4.61 -6.23
CA ASP A 351 16.51 -3.24 -6.37
C ASP A 351 18.01 -3.23 -6.76
N LYS A 352 18.80 -4.15 -6.17
CA LYS A 352 20.23 -4.33 -6.50
C LYS A 352 20.39 -4.91 -7.90
N PHE A 353 19.56 -5.90 -8.25
CA PHE A 353 19.55 -6.47 -9.59
C PHE A 353 19.25 -5.41 -10.65
N SER A 354 18.24 -4.57 -10.41
CA SER A 354 17.81 -3.50 -11.32
C SER A 354 18.94 -2.52 -11.63
N LYS A 355 19.75 -2.16 -10.62
CA LYS A 355 20.91 -1.28 -10.77
C LYS A 355 22.01 -1.91 -11.62
N GLU A 356 22.32 -3.19 -11.38
CA GLU A 356 23.41 -3.90 -12.05
C GLU A 356 23.03 -4.44 -13.44
N CYS A 357 21.74 -4.65 -13.68
CA CYS A 357 21.17 -5.22 -14.91
C CYS A 357 20.00 -4.38 -15.43
N PRO A 358 20.22 -3.10 -15.82
CA PRO A 358 19.15 -2.21 -16.23
C PRO A 358 18.32 -2.77 -17.39
N GLY A 359 17.00 -2.55 -17.36
CA GLY A 359 16.08 -3.03 -18.39
C GLY A 359 15.68 -4.51 -18.30
N ARG A 360 16.22 -5.26 -17.33
CA ARG A 360 15.88 -6.68 -17.09
C ARG A 360 15.16 -6.94 -15.77
N SER A 361 14.63 -5.89 -15.16
CA SER A 361 13.85 -5.96 -13.93
C SER A 361 12.50 -5.27 -14.11
N PHE A 362 11.42 -5.88 -13.63
CA PHE A 362 10.08 -5.31 -13.67
C PHE A 362 9.46 -5.31 -12.28
N ASP A 363 9.02 -4.14 -11.83
CA ASP A 363 8.17 -3.99 -10.65
C ASP A 363 6.74 -3.72 -11.11
N VAL A 364 5.84 -4.63 -10.77
CA VAL A 364 4.43 -4.58 -11.20
C VAL A 364 3.51 -3.87 -10.20
N GLY A 365 4.05 -3.31 -9.12
CA GLY A 365 3.24 -2.76 -8.02
C GLY A 365 2.72 -3.87 -7.10
N ILE A 366 1.71 -3.56 -6.27
CA ILE A 366 1.10 -4.53 -5.35
C ILE A 366 0.11 -5.42 -6.14
N ALA A 367 0.62 -6.21 -7.08
CA ALA A 367 -0.18 -6.98 -8.03
C ALA A 367 0.44 -8.37 -8.25
N GLU A 368 0.42 -9.21 -7.22
CA GLU A 368 1.05 -10.53 -7.24
C GLU A 368 0.47 -11.44 -8.33
N GLN A 369 -0.85 -11.41 -8.54
CA GLN A 369 -1.49 -12.15 -9.64
C GLN A 369 -0.91 -11.71 -10.99
N HIS A 370 -0.80 -10.39 -11.20
CA HIS A 370 -0.24 -9.85 -12.43
C HIS A 370 1.24 -10.24 -12.59
N ALA A 371 2.04 -10.22 -11.51
CA ALA A 371 3.44 -10.63 -11.56
C ALA A 371 3.60 -12.05 -12.12
N VAL A 372 2.75 -12.98 -11.67
CA VAL A 372 2.80 -14.39 -12.08
C VAL A 372 2.35 -14.57 -13.52
N THR A 373 1.20 -14.03 -13.92
CA THR A 373 0.72 -14.14 -15.31
C THR A 373 1.64 -13.38 -16.28
N PHE A 374 2.21 -12.25 -15.87
CA PHE A 374 3.22 -11.52 -16.65
C PHE A 374 4.46 -12.38 -16.88
N ALA A 375 4.97 -13.04 -15.84
CA ALA A 375 6.06 -14.00 -15.95
C ALA A 375 5.70 -15.16 -16.89
N ALA A 376 4.50 -15.73 -16.77
CA ALA A 376 4.01 -16.77 -17.67
C ALA A 376 4.10 -16.33 -19.14
N GLY A 377 3.60 -15.13 -19.46
CA GLY A 377 3.72 -14.54 -20.80
C GLY A 377 5.17 -14.42 -21.28
N MET A 378 6.08 -13.93 -20.43
CA MET A 378 7.50 -13.87 -20.79
C MET A 378 8.11 -15.25 -21.05
N ALA A 379 7.72 -16.27 -20.26
CA ALA A 379 8.18 -17.64 -20.45
C ALA A 379 7.72 -18.23 -21.79
N THR A 380 6.52 -17.87 -22.28
CA THR A 380 6.06 -18.29 -23.62
C THR A 380 6.94 -17.77 -24.76
N GLU A 381 7.56 -16.61 -24.56
CA GLU A 381 8.50 -15.98 -25.50
C GLU A 381 9.96 -16.43 -25.28
N GLY A 382 10.17 -17.49 -24.48
CA GLY A 382 11.47 -18.10 -24.27
C GLY A 382 12.43 -17.30 -23.39
N TRP A 383 11.91 -16.38 -22.56
CA TRP A 383 12.65 -15.76 -21.46
C TRP A 383 12.62 -16.62 -20.19
N VAL A 384 13.51 -16.33 -19.24
CA VAL A 384 13.60 -17.04 -17.94
C VAL A 384 13.25 -16.06 -16.81
N PRO A 385 11.94 -15.89 -16.50
CA PRO A 385 11.49 -14.99 -15.47
C PRO A 385 11.66 -15.60 -14.06
N VAL A 386 12.24 -14.80 -13.16
CA VAL A 386 12.30 -15.07 -11.73
C VAL A 386 11.35 -14.11 -11.01
N VAL A 387 10.25 -14.64 -10.48
CA VAL A 387 9.30 -13.91 -9.64
C VAL A 387 9.81 -13.96 -8.20
N ALA A 388 10.44 -12.88 -7.76
CA ALA A 388 10.92 -12.71 -6.39
C ALA A 388 9.84 -12.05 -5.53
N ILE A 389 9.34 -12.81 -4.57
CA ILE A 389 8.11 -12.51 -3.85
C ILE A 389 8.15 -13.13 -2.45
N TYR A 390 7.42 -12.58 -1.47
CA TYR A 390 7.34 -13.24 -0.17
C TYR A 390 6.38 -14.43 -0.23
N SER A 391 6.69 -15.50 0.49
CA SER A 391 5.83 -16.70 0.59
C SER A 391 4.38 -16.34 0.97
N THR A 392 4.19 -15.38 1.88
CA THR A 392 2.86 -14.94 2.30
C THR A 392 2.07 -14.23 1.19
N PHE A 393 2.74 -13.43 0.37
CA PHE A 393 2.09 -12.66 -0.69
C PHE A 393 1.84 -13.51 -1.94
N LEU A 394 2.66 -14.52 -2.20
CA LEU A 394 2.40 -15.47 -3.28
C LEU A 394 1.05 -16.19 -3.15
N GLN A 395 0.49 -16.28 -1.93
CA GLN A 395 -0.88 -16.78 -1.71
C GLN A 395 -1.93 -16.06 -2.57
N ARG A 396 -1.72 -14.77 -2.88
CA ARG A 396 -2.63 -13.99 -3.75
C ARG A 396 -2.68 -14.51 -5.18
N ALA A 397 -1.61 -15.15 -5.66
CA ALA A 397 -1.46 -15.60 -7.04
C ALA A 397 -1.61 -17.13 -7.19
N TYR A 398 -2.24 -17.80 -6.21
CA TYR A 398 -2.38 -19.26 -6.22
C TYR A 398 -2.97 -19.79 -7.54
N ASP A 399 -4.06 -19.18 -8.00
CA ASP A 399 -4.72 -19.58 -9.24
C ASP A 399 -3.85 -19.32 -10.48
N GLN A 400 -3.15 -18.18 -10.55
CA GLN A 400 -2.24 -17.86 -11.65
C GLN A 400 -1.04 -18.83 -11.71
N ILE A 401 -0.53 -19.30 -10.57
CA ILE A 401 0.51 -20.34 -10.54
C ILE A 401 -0.04 -21.64 -11.10
N LEU A 402 -1.22 -22.07 -10.66
CA LEU A 402 -1.83 -23.32 -11.08
C LEU A 402 -2.18 -23.27 -12.58
N HIS A 403 -3.03 -22.33 -12.95
CA HIS A 403 -3.65 -22.26 -14.26
C HIS A 403 -2.71 -21.70 -15.32
N ASP A 404 -2.14 -20.51 -15.08
CA ASP A 404 -1.38 -19.80 -16.11
C ASP A 404 0.04 -20.33 -16.27
N VAL A 405 0.63 -20.91 -15.22
CA VAL A 405 2.01 -21.43 -15.27
C VAL A 405 2.04 -22.96 -15.34
N CYS A 406 1.46 -23.65 -14.36
CA CYS A 406 1.74 -25.06 -14.14
C CYS A 406 1.02 -26.00 -15.12
N ILE A 407 -0.25 -25.72 -15.46
CA ILE A 407 -0.96 -26.50 -16.48
C ILE A 407 -0.25 -26.41 -17.83
N GLN A 408 0.30 -25.25 -18.16
CA GLN A 408 1.06 -25.01 -19.39
C GLN A 408 2.53 -25.47 -19.30
N ASN A 409 2.96 -25.97 -18.13
CA ASN A 409 4.34 -26.35 -17.82
C ASN A 409 5.38 -25.27 -18.19
N LEU A 410 5.05 -24.00 -17.96
CA LEU A 410 5.90 -22.87 -18.33
C LEU A 410 7.07 -22.73 -17.35
N HIS A 411 8.23 -22.34 -17.89
CA HIS A 411 9.43 -22.16 -17.09
C HIS A 411 9.41 -20.81 -16.36
N VAL A 412 8.78 -20.79 -15.19
CA VAL A 412 8.78 -19.66 -14.25
C VAL A 412 9.45 -20.09 -12.95
N VAL A 413 10.42 -19.30 -12.50
CA VAL A 413 11.12 -19.52 -11.23
C VAL A 413 10.50 -18.63 -10.16
N PHE A 414 10.01 -19.23 -9.08
CA PHE A 414 9.47 -18.51 -7.93
C PHE A 414 10.50 -18.48 -6.80
N ALA A 415 11.04 -17.30 -6.49
CA ALA A 415 11.96 -17.10 -5.38
C ALA A 415 11.19 -16.58 -4.16
N LEU A 416 10.92 -17.47 -3.20
CA LEU A 416 10.04 -17.20 -2.05
C LEU A 416 10.87 -16.75 -0.86
N ASP A 417 11.04 -15.45 -0.72
CA ASP A 417 11.63 -14.87 0.48
C ASP A 417 10.62 -14.91 1.65
N ARG A 418 11.07 -14.68 2.88
CA ARG A 418 10.22 -14.65 4.10
C ARG A 418 9.40 -15.94 4.28
N ALA A 419 9.93 -17.08 3.82
CA ALA A 419 9.24 -18.35 3.95
C ALA A 419 9.32 -18.87 5.40
N GLY A 420 8.18 -19.23 5.97
CA GLY A 420 8.03 -19.67 7.35
C GLY A 420 7.56 -18.56 8.28
N LEU A 421 7.96 -18.64 9.55
CA LEU A 421 7.64 -17.60 10.53
C LEU A 421 8.53 -16.38 10.31
N VAL A 422 7.92 -15.20 10.21
CA VAL A 422 8.64 -13.92 10.04
C VAL A 422 8.79 -13.13 11.34
N GLY A 423 8.25 -13.65 12.44
CA GLY A 423 8.30 -13.05 13.77
C GLY A 423 7.30 -11.90 13.93
N ALA A 424 7.83 -10.70 14.17
CA ALA A 424 7.10 -9.53 14.67
C ALA A 424 5.97 -8.98 13.76
N ASP A 425 5.92 -9.36 12.48
CA ASP A 425 4.78 -8.99 11.60
C ASP A 425 3.54 -9.86 11.84
N GLY A 426 3.69 -10.97 12.56
CA GLY A 426 2.56 -11.79 13.01
C GLY A 426 1.88 -12.62 11.92
N PRO A 427 0.68 -13.15 12.21
CA PRO A 427 0.07 -14.23 11.44
C PRO A 427 -0.31 -13.86 10.00
N THR A 428 -0.62 -12.59 9.72
CA THR A 428 -0.91 -12.13 8.35
C THR A 428 0.30 -12.21 7.43
N HIS A 429 1.52 -12.23 7.99
CA HIS A 429 2.77 -12.24 7.23
C HIS A 429 3.54 -13.57 7.33
N HIS A 430 3.09 -14.52 8.15
CA HIS A 430 3.72 -15.84 8.24
C HIS A 430 3.53 -16.61 6.92
N GLY A 431 4.63 -16.81 6.18
CA GLY A 431 4.70 -17.59 4.96
C GLY A 431 4.77 -19.09 5.25
N VAL A 432 3.82 -19.62 6.02
CA VAL A 432 3.85 -21.01 6.52
C VAL A 432 3.05 -21.98 5.64
N PHE A 433 2.41 -21.50 4.58
CA PHE A 433 1.46 -22.27 3.79
C PHE A 433 1.99 -22.71 2.41
N ASP A 434 3.11 -22.15 1.93
CA ASP A 434 3.60 -22.38 0.57
C ASP A 434 3.96 -23.85 0.28
N PHE A 435 4.47 -24.60 1.26
CA PHE A 435 4.64 -26.04 1.08
C PHE A 435 3.31 -26.76 0.84
N ALA A 436 2.25 -26.39 1.56
CA ALA A 436 0.97 -27.07 1.43
C ALA A 436 0.33 -26.79 0.07
N TYR A 437 0.27 -25.51 -0.33
CA TYR A 437 -0.42 -25.15 -1.57
C TYR A 437 0.39 -25.47 -2.82
N LEU A 438 1.72 -25.23 -2.85
CA LEU A 438 2.53 -25.46 -4.06
C LEU A 438 2.71 -26.95 -4.38
N ARG A 439 2.88 -27.80 -3.36
CA ARG A 439 3.11 -29.25 -3.57
C ARG A 439 1.91 -29.99 -4.18
N SER A 440 0.73 -29.38 -4.12
CA SER A 440 -0.48 -29.95 -4.71
C SER A 440 -0.63 -29.66 -6.21
N ILE A 441 0.18 -28.74 -6.75
CA ILE A 441 0.06 -28.25 -8.13
C ILE A 441 0.91 -29.15 -9.05
N PRO A 442 0.38 -29.65 -10.19
CA PRO A 442 1.14 -30.48 -11.11
C PRO A 442 2.37 -29.74 -11.66
N ASN A 443 3.40 -30.49 -12.07
CA ASN A 443 4.66 -30.00 -12.65
C ASN A 443 5.53 -29.11 -11.74
N MET A 444 5.01 -28.57 -10.64
CA MET A 444 5.75 -27.69 -9.74
C MET A 444 6.83 -28.45 -8.95
N VAL A 445 8.08 -28.04 -9.13
CA VAL A 445 9.19 -28.42 -8.25
C VAL A 445 9.26 -27.46 -7.07
N VAL A 446 9.39 -27.96 -5.85
CA VAL A 446 9.53 -27.12 -4.64
C VAL A 446 10.83 -27.47 -3.92
N MET A 447 11.71 -26.47 -3.75
CA MET A 447 13.02 -26.59 -3.11
C MET A 447 13.13 -25.71 -1.87
N ALA A 448 13.89 -26.17 -0.88
CA ALA A 448 14.22 -25.41 0.33
C ALA A 448 15.71 -25.63 0.68
N PRO A 449 16.57 -24.61 0.55
CA PRO A 449 17.98 -24.73 0.85
C PRO A 449 18.20 -24.74 2.36
N LYS A 450 19.18 -25.52 2.81
CA LYS A 450 19.61 -25.60 4.22
C LYS A 450 20.45 -24.41 4.65
N ASP A 451 21.21 -23.82 3.72
CA ASP A 451 22.16 -22.74 3.94
C ASP A 451 22.25 -21.82 2.71
N GLU A 452 23.00 -20.72 2.84
CA GLU A 452 23.14 -19.72 1.78
C GLU A 452 23.96 -20.20 0.58
N ASN A 453 24.78 -21.24 0.73
CA ASN A 453 25.52 -21.82 -0.38
C ASN A 453 24.59 -22.70 -1.23
N GLU A 454 23.78 -23.54 -0.57
CA GLU A 454 22.78 -24.37 -1.21
C GLU A 454 21.71 -23.52 -1.89
N LEU A 455 21.34 -22.35 -1.33
CA LEU A 455 20.47 -21.38 -2.01
C LEU A 455 20.99 -21.01 -3.40
N GLN A 456 22.30 -20.76 -3.53
CA GLN A 456 22.89 -20.37 -4.81
C GLN A 456 22.87 -21.51 -5.82
N HIS A 457 23.15 -22.74 -5.37
CA HIS A 457 23.10 -23.92 -6.21
C HIS A 457 21.67 -24.27 -6.63
N MET A 458 20.70 -24.16 -5.71
CA MET A 458 19.28 -24.34 -6.02
C MET A 458 18.76 -23.28 -6.97
N LEU A 459 19.20 -22.01 -6.84
CA LEU A 459 18.87 -20.97 -7.81
C LEU A 459 19.43 -21.29 -9.20
N LYS A 460 20.69 -21.73 -9.30
CA LYS A 460 21.26 -22.15 -10.58
C LYS A 460 20.49 -23.33 -11.18
N THR A 461 20.19 -24.34 -10.35
CA THR A 461 19.38 -25.51 -10.74
C THR A 461 18.00 -25.09 -11.21
N ALA A 462 17.36 -24.15 -10.52
CA ALA A 462 16.06 -23.62 -10.91
C ALA A 462 16.11 -22.98 -12.29
N LEU A 463 17.13 -22.15 -12.58
CA LEU A 463 17.27 -21.46 -13.86
C LEU A 463 17.58 -22.39 -15.05
N ASP A 464 18.14 -23.58 -14.79
CA ASP A 464 18.45 -24.59 -15.81
C ASP A 464 17.34 -25.66 -15.92
N HIS A 465 16.34 -25.63 -15.04
CA HIS A 465 15.22 -26.58 -15.02
C HIS A 465 14.26 -26.35 -16.19
N GLN A 466 13.47 -27.37 -16.53
CA GLN A 466 12.41 -27.29 -17.53
C GLN A 466 11.05 -27.37 -16.84
N GLY A 467 10.33 -26.25 -16.81
CA GLY A 467 9.02 -26.14 -16.15
C GLY A 467 9.06 -25.28 -14.88
N PRO A 468 7.94 -25.21 -14.14
CA PRO A 468 7.80 -24.34 -12.99
C PRO A 468 8.55 -24.86 -11.78
N VAL A 469 9.25 -23.95 -11.10
CA VAL A 469 10.08 -24.29 -9.94
C VAL A 469 10.03 -23.18 -8.90
N ALA A 470 9.82 -23.56 -7.65
CA ALA A 470 9.84 -22.67 -6.50
C ALA A 470 11.05 -22.99 -5.60
N LEU A 471 11.76 -21.97 -5.15
CA LEU A 471 12.79 -22.05 -4.13
C LEU A 471 12.43 -21.12 -2.97
N ARG A 472 12.23 -21.68 -1.79
CA ARG A 472 11.81 -20.93 -0.59
C ARG A 472 12.95 -20.75 0.39
N TYR A 473 13.06 -19.59 1.02
CA TYR A 473 14.09 -19.31 2.01
C TYR A 473 13.58 -18.36 3.10
N PRO A 474 14.08 -18.49 4.34
CA PRO A 474 13.54 -17.76 5.47
C PRO A 474 13.99 -16.30 5.49
N ARG A 475 13.28 -15.49 6.28
CA ARG A 475 13.80 -14.19 6.72
C ARG A 475 14.94 -14.42 7.69
N GLY A 476 16.15 -13.96 7.37
CA GLY A 476 17.27 -14.02 8.31
C GLY A 476 18.64 -13.96 7.66
N GLU A 477 19.65 -14.09 8.52
CA GLU A 477 21.05 -14.30 8.16
C GLU A 477 21.28 -15.77 7.75
N GLY A 478 22.30 -16.02 6.91
CA GLY A 478 22.79 -17.37 6.61
C GLY A 478 23.36 -18.08 7.86
N TRP A 479 23.65 -19.38 7.76
CA TRP A 479 24.02 -20.24 8.90
C TRP A 479 25.49 -20.62 8.93
#